data_AF-A0A964IQS5-F1
#
_entry.id   AF-A0A964IQS5-F1
#
_cell.length_a   1.000
_cell.length_b   1.000
_cell.length_c   1.000
_cell.angle_alpha   90.00
_cell.angle_beta   90.00
_cell.angle_gamma   90.00
#
_symmetry.space_group_name_H-M   'P 1'
#
loop_
_entity.id
_entity.type
_entity.pdbx_description
1 polymer ?
#
loop_
_entity_poly.entity_id
_entity_poly.type
_entity_poly.pdbx_seq_one_letter_code
_entity_poly.pdbx_strand_id
1 'polypeptide(L)' 'MMKHMIACAKDKGLKTVHGQVLAENSTMLLMCSELGFHTSDDTGEHGVKVVTLPLDEVALHFTSP' A
#
# COMPACT_ATOMS: atom_id res chain seq x y z
N MET A 1 -5.07 9.69 5.54
CA MET A 1 -5.93 8.52 5.84
C MET A 1 -5.16 7.20 5.73
N MET A 2 -4.55 6.85 4.59
CA MET A 2 -3.77 5.60 4.42
C MET A 2 -2.68 5.39 5.49
N LYS A 3 -1.93 6.43 5.85
CA LYS A 3 -0.90 6.36 6.90
C LYS A 3 -1.44 5.87 8.26
N HIS A 4 -2.67 6.26 8.63
CA HIS A 4 -3.31 5.79 9.87
C HIS A 4 -3.79 4.35 9.77
N MET A 5 -4.27 3.93 8.59
CA MET A 5 -4.62 2.52 8.36
C MET A 5 -3.38 1.62 8.45
N ILE A 6 -2.25 2.04 7.87
CA ILE A 6 -0.97 1.34 7.95
C ILE A 6 -0.49 1.23 9.40
N ALA A 7 -0.55 2.33 10.17
CA ALA A 7 -0.19 2.32 11.58
C ALA A 7 -1.08 1.38 12.41
N CYS A 8 -2.41 1.43 12.20
CA CYS A 8 -3.36 0.54 12.86
C CYS A 8 -3.15 -0.94 12.49
N ALA A 9 -2.84 -1.21 11.21
CA ALA A 9 -2.53 -2.56 10.74
C ALA A 9 -1.27 -3.12 11.42
N LYS A 10 -0.24 -2.29 11.58
CA LYS A 10 1.00 -2.66 12.28
C LYS A 10 0.77 -2.92 13.77
N ASP A 11 -0.01 -2.07 14.44
CA ASP A 11 -0.39 -2.26 15.85
C ASP A 11 -1.17 -3.57 16.07
N LYS A 12 -1.99 -3.95 15.09
CA LYS A 12 -2.72 -5.23 15.09
C LYS A 12 -1.85 -6.44 14.73
N GLY A 13 -0.55 -6.26 14.46
CA GLY A 13 0.38 -7.33 14.10
C GLY A 13 0.16 -7.88 12.68
N LEU A 14 -0.47 -7.11 11.79
CA LEU A 14 -0.58 -7.48 10.39
C LEU A 14 0.80 -7.40 9.71
N LYS A 15 1.03 -8.28 8.74
CA LYS A 15 2.31 -8.39 8.03
C LYS A 15 2.31 -7.61 6.72
N THR A 16 1.16 -7.49 6.08
CA THR A 16 1.05 -6.95 4.72
C THR A 16 -0.28 -6.24 4.54
N VAL A 17 -0.25 -5.13 3.82
CA VAL A 17 -1.45 -4.44 3.32
C VAL A 17 -1.50 -4.64 1.81
N HIS A 18 -2.63 -5.11 1.29
CA HIS A 18 -2.84 -5.29 -0.14
C HIS A 18 -4.11 -4.54 -0.56
N GLY A 19 -4.13 -4.06 -1.79
CA GLY A 19 -5.26 -3.34 -2.36
C GLY A 19 -5.25 -3.36 -3.88
N GLN A 20 -6.36 -2.93 -4.47
CA GLN A 20 -6.52 -2.82 -5.92
C GLN A 20 -6.76 -1.35 -6.28
N VAL A 21 -6.11 -0.91 -7.36
CA VAL A 21 -6.19 0.45 -7.88
C VAL A 21 -6.39 0.35 -9.39
N LEU A 22 -7.28 1.18 -9.95
CA LEU A 22 -7.45 1.25 -11.39
C LEU A 22 -6.14 1.72 -12.05
N ALA A 23 -5.73 1.06 -13.13
CA ALA A 23 -4.51 1.37 -13.87
C ALA A 23 -4.48 2.79 -14.43
N GLU A 24 -5.66 3.35 -14.74
CA GLU A 24 -5.82 4.74 -15.18
C GLU A 24 -5.63 5.77 -14.05
N ASN A 25 -5.73 5.36 -12.78
CA ASN A 25 -5.58 6.26 -11.64
C ASN A 25 -4.10 6.46 -11.29
N SER A 26 -3.39 7.14 -12.18
CA SER A 26 -1.95 7.38 -12.08
C SER A 26 -1.56 8.11 -10.79
N THR A 27 -2.43 9.01 -10.30
CA THR A 27 -2.22 9.73 -9.04
C THR A 27 -2.19 8.77 -7.85
N MET A 28 -3.13 7.83 -7.76
CA MET A 28 -3.16 6.86 -6.68
C MET A 28 -1.97 5.90 -6.74
N LEU A 29 -1.59 5.45 -7.94
CA LEU A 29 -0.44 4.58 -8.14
C LEU A 29 0.87 5.27 -7.73
N LEU A 30 1.03 6.56 -8.07
CA LEU A 30 2.17 7.36 -7.66
C LEU A 30 2.24 7.47 -6.13
N MET A 31 1.12 7.80 -5.48
CA MET A 31 1.06 7.87 -4.02
C MET A 31 1.39 6.54 -3.35
N CYS A 32 0.89 5.42 -3.90
CA CYS A 32 1.24 4.08 -3.43
C CYS A 32 2.75 3.84 -3.54
N SER A 33 3.36 4.19 -4.68
CA SER A 33 4.81 4.07 -4.87
C SER A 33 5.61 4.94 -3.88
N GLU A 34 5.23 6.19 -3.65
CA GLU A 34 5.88 7.08 -2.67
C GLU A 34 5.77 6.58 -1.23
N LEU A 35 4.69 5.86 -0.91
CA LEU A 35 4.48 5.22 0.38
C LEU A 35 5.20 3.87 0.53
N GLY A 36 5.85 3.38 -0.53
CA GLY A 36 6.58 2.12 -0.56
C GLY A 36 5.75 0.89 -0.94
N PHE A 37 4.55 1.07 -1.49
CA PHE A 37 3.79 -0.06 -2.02
C PHE A 37 4.42 -0.57 -3.31
N HIS A 38 4.59 -1.88 -3.39
CA HIS A 38 4.91 -2.62 -4.60
C HIS A 38 3.67 -2.73 -5.47
N THR A 39 3.77 -2.33 -6.74
CA THR A 39 2.65 -2.36 -7.69
C THR A 39 2.87 -3.45 -8.73
N SER A 40 1.86 -4.28 -8.95
CA SER A 40 1.84 -5.34 -9.96
C SER A 40 0.56 -5.30 -10.76
N ASP A 41 0.59 -5.81 -12.00
CA ASP A 41 -0.62 -6.02 -12.79
C ASP A 41 -1.50 -7.12 -12.20
N ASP A 42 -2.82 -6.90 -12.19
CA ASP A 42 -3.78 -7.96 -11.86
C ASP A 42 -3.97 -8.86 -13.10
N THR A 43 -3.57 -10.13 -12.98
CA THR A 43 -3.68 -11.10 -14.09
C THR A 43 -5.12 -11.55 -14.36
N GLY A 44 -6.04 -11.29 -13.41
CA GLY A 44 -7.46 -11.64 -13.53
C GLY A 44 -8.32 -10.49 -14.06
N GLU A 45 -7.92 -9.24 -13.83
CA GLU A 45 -8.72 -8.07 -14.17
C GLU A 45 -7.91 -7.02 -14.96
N HIS A 46 -8.25 -6.88 -16.24
CA HIS A 46 -7.63 -5.87 -17.10
C HIS A 46 -7.98 -4.47 -16.62
N GLY A 47 -6.95 -3.62 -16.47
CA GLY A 47 -7.13 -2.25 -16.00
C GLY A 47 -7.09 -2.10 -14.49
N VAL A 48 -6.74 -3.16 -13.74
CA VAL A 48 -6.48 -3.10 -12.30
C VAL A 48 -5.01 -3.41 -12.01
N LYS A 49 -4.46 -2.65 -11.06
CA LYS A 49 -3.14 -2.88 -10.47
C LYS A 49 -3.33 -3.30 -9.02
N VAL A 50 -2.61 -4.34 -8.61
CA VAL A 50 -2.52 -4.77 -7.22
C VAL A 50 -1.35 -4.03 -6.58
N VAL A 51 -1.62 -3.36 -5.45
CA VAL A 51 -0.60 -2.69 -4.64
C VAL A 51 -0.41 -3.46 -3.33
N THR A 52 0.83 -3.74 -2.96
CA THR A 52 1.19 -4.52 -1.77
C THR A 52 2.26 -3.80 -0.96
N LEU A 53 2.05 -3.66 0.34
CA LEU A 53 3.01 -3.07 1.28
C LEU A 53 3.32 -4.07 2.40
N PRO A 54 4.53 -4.64 2.44
CA PRO A 54 5.05 -5.36 3.58
C PRO A 54 5.27 -4.40 4.76
N LEU A 55 4.57 -4.60 5.87
CA LEU A 55 4.60 -3.70 7.03
C LEU A 55 5.89 -3.83 7.86
N ASP A 56 6.63 -4.91 7.64
CA ASP A 56 7.99 -5.17 8.12
C ASP A 56 9.04 -4.36 7.34
N GLU A 57 8.83 -4.11 6.05
CA GLU A 57 9.68 -3.23 5.24
C GLU A 57 9.44 -1.74 5.53
N VAL A 58 8.28 -1.39 6.11
CA VAL A 58 8.00 -0.04 6.63
C VAL A 58 8.70 0.15 7.98
N ALA A 59 10.04 0.21 7.93
CA ALA A 59 10.87 0.57 9.05
C ALA A 59 10.81 2.10 9.26
N LEU A 60 10.25 2.49 10.42
CA LEU A 60 10.60 3.71 11.15
C LEU A 60 10.46 5.03 10.38
N HIS A 61 9.25 5.63 10.38
CA HIS A 61 9.04 7.09 10.44
C HIS A 61 7.59 7.45 10.84
N PHE A 62 6.80 6.47 11.32
CA PHE A 62 5.41 6.65 11.73
C PHE A 62 5.20 6.58 13.26
N THR A 63 6.26 6.72 14.05
CA THR A 63 6.12 7.06 15.46
C THR A 63 5.64 8.50 15.55
N SER A 64 4.33 8.68 15.73
CA SER A 64 3.80 9.97 16.16
C SER A 64 4.40 10.33 17.53
N PRO A 65 4.70 11.61 17.81
CA PRO A 65 4.92 12.08 19.18
C PRO A 65 3.67 11.91 20.04
#